data_AF-A0A061A756-F1
#
_entry.id   AF-A0A061A756-F1
#
_cell.length_a   1.000
_cell.length_b   1.000
_cell.length_c   1.000
_cell.angle_alpha   90.00
_cell.angle_beta   90.00
_cell.angle_gamma   90.00
#
_symmetry.space_group_name_H-M   'P 1'
#
loop_
_entity.id
_entity.type
_entity.pdbx_description
1 polymer ?
#
loop_
_entity_poly.entity_id
_entity_poly.type
_entity_poly.pdbx_seq_one_letter_code
_entity_poly.pdbx_strand_id
1 'polypeptide(L)'
;MALLVFAAGFITHDIRSRGSFTDSTTASYLHSSGVMGVSQQAWSKVTLYSQQGFSWLDTNTPYYYSECVRVLSPVLEQTWERTKDAAIYISQLTTQLINWINHNTPLLVEWVRHTHCCIVCGVDAVW
;
A
#
# COMPACT_ATOMS: atom_id res chain seq x y z
N MET A 1 4.13 3.40 14.50
CA MET A 1 3.61 3.85 13.20
C MET A 1 2.21 4.45 13.29
N ALA A 2 1.20 3.72 13.80
CA ALA A 2 -0.17 4.24 13.93
C ALA A 2 -0.29 5.54 14.74
N LEU A 3 0.38 5.65 15.89
CA LEU A 3 0.35 6.86 16.74
C LEU A 3 0.83 8.13 16.03
N LEU A 4 1.84 8.02 15.17
CA LEU A 4 2.35 9.15 14.39
C LEU A 4 1.34 9.58 13.32
N VAL A 5 0.64 8.61 12.71
CA VAL A 5 -0.41 8.89 11.72
C VAL A 5 -1.61 9.58 12.39
N PHE A 6 -2.02 9.12 13.58
CA PHE A 6 -3.08 9.77 14.34
C PHE A 6 -2.69 11.17 14.81
N ALA A 7 -1.47 11.34 15.34
CA ALA A 7 -0.96 12.65 15.73
C ALA A 7 -0.88 13.62 14.54
N ALA A 8 -0.31 13.19 13.41
CA ALA A 8 -0.22 14.00 12.20
C ALA A 8 -1.60 14.36 11.62
N GLY A 9 -2.54 13.41 11.65
CA GLY A 9 -3.93 13.63 11.24
C GLY A 9 -4.63 14.66 12.13
N PHE A 10 -4.47 14.56 13.45
CA PHE A 10 -5.03 15.51 14.41
C PHE A 10 -4.43 16.92 14.24
N ILE A 11 -3.12 17.01 14.07
CA ILE A 11 -2.41 18.28 13.82
C ILE A 11 -2.89 18.91 12.51
N THR A 12 -2.99 18.12 11.44
CA THR A 12 -3.46 18.59 10.12
C THR A 12 -4.91 19.05 10.16
N HIS A 13 -5.75 18.36 10.92
CA HIS A 13 -7.15 18.73 11.13
C HIS A 13 -7.28 20.05 11.90
N ASP A 14 -6.50 20.24 12.98
CA ASP A 14 -6.49 21.47 13.79
C ASP A 14 -6.01 22.69 12.98
N ILE A 15 -4.94 22.52 12.16
CA ILE A 15 -4.44 23.58 11.26
C ILE A 15 -5.47 23.96 10.20
N ARG A 16 -6.15 22.96 9.60
CA ARG A 16 -7.18 23.20 8.58
C ARG A 16 -8.42 23.87 9.15
N SER A 17 -8.76 23.57 10.41
CA SER A 17 -9.93 24.17 11.08
C SER A 17 -9.68 25.60 11.55
N ARG A 18 -8.43 25.99 11.85
CA ARG A 18 -8.10 27.31 12.41
C ARG A 18 -7.40 28.26 11.44
N GLY A 19 -7.05 27.80 10.24
CA GLY A 19 -6.60 28.67 9.13
C GLY A 19 -5.17 29.22 9.27
N SER A 20 -4.50 29.06 10.42
CA SER A 20 -3.09 29.41 10.61
C SER A 20 -2.40 28.50 11.63
N PHE A 21 -1.14 28.14 11.35
CA PHE A 21 -0.29 27.32 12.22
C PHE A 21 0.08 28.03 13.54
N THR A 22 -0.02 29.36 13.58
CA THR A 22 0.35 30.18 14.76
C THR A 22 -0.74 30.25 15.83
N ASP A 23 -2.00 30.00 15.49
CA ASP A 23 -3.16 30.09 16.42
C ASP A 23 -3.64 28.72 16.93
N SER A 24 -2.95 27.64 16.56
CA SER A 24 -3.29 26.29 16.98
C SER A 24 -2.84 26.00 18.41
N THR A 25 -3.68 25.31 19.19
CA THR A 25 -3.39 24.91 20.58
C THR A 25 -2.11 24.05 20.66
N THR A 26 -1.80 23.31 19.60
CA THR A 26 -0.55 22.55 19.43
C THR A 26 0.70 23.44 19.37
N ALA A 27 0.63 24.60 18.70
CA ALA A 27 1.74 25.56 18.63
C ALA A 27 1.97 26.22 19.99
N SER A 28 0.91 26.52 20.75
CA SER A 28 1.00 27.05 22.11
C SER A 28 1.65 26.05 23.09
N TYR A 29 1.29 24.76 23.02
CA TYR A 29 1.92 23.70 23.82
C TYR A 29 3.37 23.38 23.40
N LEU A 30 3.70 23.46 22.10
CA LEU A 30 5.08 23.30 21.63
C LEU A 30 5.97 24.51 21.95
N HIS A 31 5.40 25.72 21.99
CA HIS A 31 6.10 26.95 22.34
C HIS A 31 6.39 27.01 23.85
N SER A 32 5.46 26.58 24.70
CA SER A 32 5.64 26.56 26.16
C SER A 32 6.63 25.51 26.66
N SER A 33 6.98 24.51 25.84
CA SER A 33 7.93 23.44 26.20
C SER A 33 9.37 23.65 25.68
N GLY A 34 9.64 24.72 24.92
CA GLY A 34 10.98 24.99 24.34
C GLY A 34 11.41 24.02 23.23
N VAL A 35 10.63 22.96 22.99
CA VAL A 35 10.90 21.92 21.98
C VAL A 35 10.80 22.50 20.56
N MET A 36 9.99 23.54 20.33
CA MET A 36 9.89 24.20 19.04
C MET A 36 11.22 24.79 18.56
N GLY A 37 11.99 25.44 19.44
CA GLY A 37 13.28 26.05 19.07
C GLY A 37 14.34 25.01 18.70
N VAL A 38 14.41 23.92 19.46
CA VAL A 38 15.33 22.79 19.17
C VAL A 38 14.89 22.06 17.89
N SER A 39 13.59 21.84 17.71
CA SER A 39 13.04 21.22 16.50
C SER A 39 13.28 22.09 15.26
N GLN A 40 13.09 23.40 15.36
CA GLN A 40 13.38 24.33 14.26
C GLN A 40 14.87 24.31 13.91
N GLN A 41 15.76 24.34 14.92
CA GLN A 41 17.20 24.28 14.67
C GLN A 41 17.63 22.96 14.05
N ALA A 42 17.10 21.83 14.54
CA ALA A 42 17.34 20.51 13.96
C ALA A 42 16.81 20.43 12.53
N TRP A 43 15.59 20.93 12.28
CA TRP A 43 14.98 20.97 10.96
C TRP A 43 15.75 21.86 9.98
N SER A 44 16.26 23.02 10.42
CA SER A 44 17.12 23.87 9.62
C SER A 44 18.43 23.17 9.24
N LYS A 45 19.06 22.45 10.17
CA LYS A 45 20.28 21.65 9.88
C LYS A 45 19.98 20.53 8.89
N VAL A 46 18.92 19.76 9.11
CA VAL A 46 18.49 18.68 8.20
C VAL A 46 18.20 19.23 6.81
N THR A 47 17.50 20.37 6.72
CA THR A 47 17.18 21.03 5.45
C THR A 47 18.45 21.49 4.74
N LEU A 48 19.40 22.10 5.45
CA LEU A 48 20.65 22.60 4.89
C LEU A 48 21.54 21.47 4.37
N TYR A 49 21.69 20.38 5.14
CA TYR A 49 22.42 19.20 4.68
C TYR A 49 21.71 18.47 3.54
N SER A 50 20.38 18.43 3.55
CA SER A 50 19.61 17.84 2.43
C SER A 50 19.80 18.66 1.15
N GLN A 51 19.72 19.99 1.22
CA GLN A 51 19.95 20.87 0.07
C GLN A 51 21.38 20.73 -0.49
N GLN A 52 22.38 20.63 0.38
CA GLN A 52 23.76 20.36 -0.04
C GLN A 52 23.89 18.97 -0.69
N GLY A 53 23.25 17.96 -0.13
CA GLY A 53 23.19 16.62 -0.72
C GLY A 53 22.53 16.62 -2.10
N PHE A 54 21.42 17.34 -2.27
CA PHE A 54 20.74 17.49 -3.55
C PHE A 54 21.58 18.26 -4.57
N SER A 55 22.28 19.33 -4.18
CA SER A 55 23.16 20.08 -5.08
C SER A 55 24.39 19.27 -5.50
N TRP A 56 24.97 18.49 -4.57
CA TRP A 56 26.05 17.55 -4.88
C TRP A 56 25.58 16.43 -5.80
N LEU A 57 24.37 15.90 -5.56
CA LEU A 57 23.73 14.93 -6.43
C LEU A 57 23.52 15.56 -7.81
N ASP A 58 22.87 16.71 -7.95
CA ASP A 58 22.61 17.34 -9.24
C ASP A 58 23.89 17.52 -10.09
N THR A 59 24.98 17.91 -9.43
CA THR A 59 26.30 18.07 -10.06
C THR A 59 26.96 16.75 -10.48
N ASN A 60 26.80 15.67 -9.69
CA ASN A 60 27.44 14.36 -9.95
C ASN A 60 26.52 13.34 -10.65
N THR A 61 25.21 13.57 -10.64
CA THR A 61 24.15 12.69 -11.17
C THR A 61 24.34 12.35 -12.65
N PRO A 62 24.68 13.27 -13.57
CA PRO A 62 24.76 12.91 -14.98
C PRO A 62 25.80 11.80 -15.26
N TYR A 63 26.88 11.73 -14.47
CA TYR A 63 27.89 10.68 -14.62
C TYR A 63 27.42 9.32 -14.10
N TYR A 64 26.90 9.26 -12.86
CA TYR A 64 26.42 8.01 -12.26
C TYR A 64 25.12 7.49 -12.87
N TYR A 65 24.25 8.39 -13.33
CA TYR A 65 22.97 8.04 -13.94
C TYR A 65 23.16 7.33 -15.28
N SER A 66 24.14 7.75 -16.09
CA SER A 66 24.42 7.10 -17.38
C SER A 66 24.79 5.63 -17.24
N GLU A 67 25.61 5.30 -16.24
CA GLU A 67 26.04 3.93 -15.97
C GLU A 67 24.95 3.11 -15.29
N CYS A 68 24.20 3.71 -14.36
CA CYS A 68 23.03 3.07 -13.75
C CYS A 68 21.96 2.75 -14.79
N VAL A 69 21.64 3.66 -15.71
CA VAL A 69 20.67 3.40 -16.79
C VAL A 69 21.17 2.30 -17.70
N ARG A 70 22.46 2.29 -18.07
CA ARG A 70 23.05 1.24 -18.90
C ARG A 70 22.90 -0.16 -18.28
N VAL A 71 23.03 -0.28 -16.96
CA VAL A 71 22.90 -1.56 -16.24
C VAL A 71 21.45 -1.90 -15.93
N LEU A 72 20.63 -0.92 -15.53
CA LEU A 72 19.22 -1.17 -15.17
C LEU A 72 18.33 -1.40 -16.38
N SER A 73 18.57 -0.75 -17.52
CA SER A 73 17.75 -0.91 -18.73
C SER A 73 17.53 -2.38 -19.13
N PRO A 74 18.56 -3.21 -19.32
CA PRO A 74 18.36 -4.61 -19.69
C PRO A 74 17.68 -5.44 -18.59
N VAL A 75 17.91 -5.10 -17.32
CA VAL A 75 17.26 -5.77 -16.18
C VAL A 75 15.77 -5.43 -16.12
N LEU A 76 15.40 -4.17 -16.36
CA LEU A 76 14.03 -3.70 -16.40
C LEU A 76 13.26 -4.30 -17.58
N GLU A 77 13.84 -4.33 -18.78
CA GLU A 77 13.22 -4.98 -19.94
C GLU A 77 13.00 -6.46 -19.70
N GLN A 78 14.01 -7.18 -19.19
CA GLN A 78 13.86 -8.59 -18.88
C GLN A 78 12.79 -8.83 -17.80
N THR A 79 12.80 -8.03 -16.74
CA THR A 79 11.81 -8.14 -15.65
C THR A 79 10.41 -7.82 -16.15
N TRP A 80 10.28 -6.86 -17.06
CA TRP A 80 9.02 -6.47 -17.67
C TRP A 80 8.43 -7.59 -18.53
N GLU A 81 9.24 -8.22 -19.38
CA GLU A 81 8.79 -9.38 -20.17
C GLU A 81 8.40 -10.55 -19.26
N ARG A 82 9.22 -10.85 -18.24
CA ARG A 82 8.90 -11.90 -17.25
C ARG A 82 7.61 -11.63 -16.49
N THR A 83 7.32 -10.36 -16.20
CA THR A 83 6.09 -9.94 -15.50
C THR A 83 4.87 -10.14 -16.41
N LYS A 84 4.98 -9.82 -17.70
CA LYS A 84 3.91 -10.09 -18.67
C LYS A 84 3.63 -11.59 -18.79
N ASP A 85 4.67 -12.40 -18.91
CA ASP A 85 4.52 -13.85 -18.99
C ASP A 85 3.84 -14.42 -17.73
N ALA A 86 4.26 -13.97 -16.56
CA ALA A 86 3.64 -14.35 -15.29
C ALA A 86 2.17 -13.92 -15.21
N ALA A 87 1.84 -12.71 -15.68
CA ALA A 87 0.46 -12.22 -15.70
C ALA A 87 -0.42 -13.07 -16.63
N ILE A 88 0.08 -13.44 -17.81
CA ILE A 88 -0.63 -14.33 -18.74
C ILE A 88 -0.85 -15.70 -18.10
N TYR A 89 0.19 -16.27 -17.46
CA TYR A 89 0.09 -17.56 -16.79
C TYR A 89 -0.92 -17.55 -15.64
N ILE A 90 -0.89 -16.52 -14.78
CA ILE A 90 -1.85 -16.35 -13.68
C ILE A 90 -3.29 -16.20 -14.22
N SER A 91 -3.46 -15.45 -15.31
CA SER A 91 -4.75 -15.30 -15.97
C SER A 91 -5.28 -16.65 -16.47
N GLN A 92 -4.44 -17.44 -17.14
CA GLN A 92 -4.80 -18.78 -17.62
C GLN A 92 -5.18 -19.72 -16.47
N LEU A 93 -4.40 -19.75 -15.38
CA LEU A 93 -4.72 -20.54 -14.19
C LEU A 93 -6.06 -20.13 -13.58
N THR A 94 -6.32 -18.82 -13.52
CA THR A 94 -7.58 -18.28 -12.99
C THR A 94 -8.76 -18.72 -13.86
N THR A 95 -8.63 -18.65 -15.18
CA THR A 95 -9.68 -19.13 -16.10
C THR A 95 -9.91 -20.64 -15.96
N GLN A 96 -8.86 -21.45 -15.86
CA GLN A 96 -8.99 -22.89 -15.66
C GLN A 96 -9.68 -23.22 -14.34
N LEU A 97 -9.32 -22.52 -13.25
CA LEU A 97 -9.94 -22.69 -11.95
C LEU A 97 -11.43 -22.31 -11.98
N ILE A 98 -11.77 -21.18 -12.60
CA ILE A 98 -13.17 -20.75 -12.75
C ILE A 98 -13.97 -21.79 -13.54
N ASN A 99 -13.43 -22.30 -14.64
CA ASN A 99 -14.09 -23.32 -15.44
C ASN A 99 -14.30 -24.62 -14.65
N TRP A 100 -13.29 -25.06 -13.88
CA TRP A 100 -13.41 -26.21 -13.00
C TRP A 100 -14.48 -25.99 -11.93
N ILE A 101 -14.51 -24.84 -11.27
CA ILE A 101 -15.54 -24.50 -10.27
C ILE A 101 -16.92 -24.52 -10.92
N ASN A 102 -17.11 -23.88 -12.08
CA ASN A 102 -18.38 -23.84 -12.78
C ASN A 102 -18.88 -25.25 -13.17
N HIS A 103 -17.97 -26.17 -13.50
CA HIS A 103 -18.33 -27.55 -13.80
C HIS A 103 -18.70 -28.37 -12.56
N ASN A 104 -18.01 -28.15 -11.43
CA ASN A 104 -18.24 -28.93 -10.20
C ASN A 104 -19.37 -28.36 -9.31
N THR A 105 -19.67 -27.07 -9.42
CA THR A 105 -20.77 -26.42 -8.70
C THR A 105 -22.13 -27.11 -8.91
N PRO A 106 -22.58 -27.43 -10.14
CA PRO A 106 -23.86 -28.12 -10.33
C PRO A 106 -23.88 -29.52 -9.71
N LEU A 107 -22.76 -30.24 -9.74
CA LEU A 107 -22.64 -31.56 -9.11
C LEU A 107 -22.77 -31.49 -7.59
N LEU A 108 -22.15 -30.48 -6.97
CA LEU A 108 -22.30 -30.23 -5.53
C LEU A 108 -23.73 -29.82 -5.17
N VAL A 109 -24.36 -28.97 -5.98
CA VAL A 109 -25.76 -28.56 -5.78
C VAL A 109 -26.72 -29.73 -5.90
N GLU A 110 -26.50 -30.62 -6.87
CA GLU A 110 -27.30 -31.83 -7.07
C GLU A 110 -27.10 -32.83 -5.94
N TRP A 111 -25.85 -33.04 -5.50
CA TRP A 111 -25.53 -33.89 -4.35
C TRP A 111 -26.18 -33.37 -3.05
N VAL A 112 -26.13 -32.06 -2.78
CA VAL A 112 -26.80 -31.44 -1.63
C VAL A 112 -28.31 -31.63 -1.71
N ARG A 113 -28.91 -31.42 -2.90
CA ARG A 113 -30.35 -31.59 -3.12
C ARG A 113 -30.80 -33.03 -2.88
N HIS A 114 -30.05 -33.99 -3.42
CA HIS A 114 -30.36 -35.41 -3.24
C HIS A 114 -30.22 -35.82 -1.76
N THR A 115 -29.18 -35.36 -1.07
CA THR A 115 -28.97 -35.66 0.35
C THR A 115 -30.07 -35.04 1.21
N HIS A 116 -30.48 -33.80 0.93
CA HIS A 116 -31.58 -33.14 1.63
C HIS A 116 -32.93 -33.86 1.40
N CYS A 117 -33.20 -34.35 0.18
CA CYS A 117 -34.40 -35.12 -0.12
C CYS A 117 -34.44 -36.47 0.62
N CYS A 118 -33.32 -37.19 0.68
CA CYS A 118 -33.23 -38.45 1.44
C CYS A 118 -33.42 -38.25 2.95
N ILE A 119 -32.92 -37.15 3.52
CA ILE A 119 -33.10 -36.84 4.94
C ILE A 119 -34.55 -36.49 5.24
N VAL A 120 -35.19 -35.64 4.42
CA VAL A 120 -36.61 -35.27 4.62
C VAL A 120 -37.53 -36.49 4.44
N CYS A 121 -37.37 -37.27 3.35
CA CYS A 121 -38.17 -38.48 3.15
C CYS A 121 -37.91 -39.58 4.19
N GLY A 122 -36.71 -39.65 4.77
CA GLY A 122 -36.40 -40.57 5.86
C GLY A 122 -37.05 -40.20 7.20
N VAL A 123 -37.35 -38.91 7.40
CA VAL A 123 -38.09 -38.42 8.57
C VAL A 123 -39.60 -38.60 8.40
N ASP A 124 -40.11 -38.50 7.17
CA ASP A 124 -41.54 -38.71 6.84
C ASP A 124 -41.96 -40.20 6.84
N ALA A 125 -41.01 -41.14 6.82
CA ALA A 125 -41.29 -42.58 6.87
C ALA A 125 -41.39 -43.17 8.30
N VAL A 126 -41.22 -42.32 9.33
CA VAL A 126 -41.18 -42.73 10.75
C VAL A 126 -42.40 -42.20 11.55
N TRP A 127 -43.33 -41.51 10.89
CA TRP A 127 -44.65 -41.13 11.42
C TRP A 127 -45.78 -41.69 10.54
#